data_AF-A0A4R3QBQ9-F1
#
_entry.id   AF-A0A4R3QBQ9-F1
#
_cell.length_a   1.000
_cell.length_b   1.000
_cell.length_c   1.000
_cell.angle_alpha   90.00
_cell.angle_beta   90.00
_cell.angle_gamma   90.00
#
_symmetry.space_group_name_H-M   'P 1'
#
loop_
_entity.id
_entity.type
_entity.pdbx_description
1 polymer ?
#
loop_
_entity_poly.entity_id
_entity_poly.type
_entity_poly.pdbx_seq_one_letter_code
_entity_poly.pdbx_strand_id
1 'polypeptide(L)'
;MPNRAYKYRIYADPQTAEFFARCCGVVRLVYNIALEQRSSFWRQFRKAEGKTISYPSQARELTAIRAEVPWVAQCPIDAQQQALRDLNQAFRNFFAGRAGYPKPRRKFVNDALRFPSSRVGAIAVLNAKWARLRLPKIGDVKFRDTRPISGAVGNVTVVREASGWHIAFSCAFEHETPENDNPPVGIDRGIVNTVALSTGEMHAMPPTNLDDRHKQWQRTAARRNSRSKRQAKARGHAARIAAKAARQRLHWQHVTTTRIARRFGAAVLEDLKIRNMSASAKGTVEEPGKNVARKAGLNRSIRAAAWYRFERLLTYKLAFLGGTVVKVDPRYTSVTCSKCGSRDKANRENQAKFLCLSCGHADHADVNAAVNILLAGTLPSAASETSGGSRGLERAA
;
A
#
# COMPACT_ATOMS: atom_id res chain seq x y z
N MET A 1 18.20 6.51 7.99
CA MET A 1 17.13 7.20 8.74
C MET A 1 15.77 6.69 8.28
N PRO A 2 14.97 6.07 9.16
CA PRO A 2 13.58 5.75 8.86
C PRO A 2 12.78 7.01 8.52
N ASN A 3 11.82 6.87 7.61
CA ASN A 3 10.89 7.93 7.24
C ASN A 3 9.49 7.62 7.78
N ARG A 4 8.88 8.58 8.47
CA ARG A 4 7.50 8.49 8.98
C ARG A 4 6.64 9.58 8.38
N ALA A 5 5.45 9.18 7.93
CA ALA A 5 4.46 10.11 7.41
C ALA A 5 3.43 10.50 8.48
N TYR A 6 3.28 11.79 8.77
CA TYR A 6 2.27 12.34 9.66
C TYR A 6 1.18 13.04 8.84
N LYS A 7 -0.05 12.50 8.87
CA LYS A 7 -1.19 13.00 8.09
C LYS A 7 -2.28 13.63 8.96
N TYR A 8 -2.59 14.89 8.71
CA TYR A 8 -3.57 15.67 9.47
C TYR A 8 -4.71 16.14 8.59
N ARG A 9 -5.87 16.39 9.20
CA ARG A 9 -7.06 16.86 8.51
C ARG A 9 -6.99 18.37 8.28
N ILE A 10 -7.16 18.81 7.03
CA ILE A 10 -7.27 20.25 6.70
C ILE A 10 -8.73 20.68 6.85
N TYR A 11 -8.93 21.88 7.40
CA TYR A 11 -10.22 22.57 7.44
C TYR A 11 -10.07 23.86 6.64
N ALA A 12 -10.12 23.71 5.31
CA ALA A 12 -10.05 24.82 4.38
C ALA A 12 -11.43 25.43 4.19
N ASP A 13 -11.48 26.75 4.06
CA ASP A 13 -12.65 27.46 3.57
C ASP A 13 -12.95 27.05 2.10
N PRO A 14 -14.15 27.34 1.59
CA PRO A 14 -14.55 26.94 0.23
C PRO A 14 -13.61 27.45 -0.87
N GLN A 15 -13.09 28.68 -0.76
CA GLN A 15 -12.24 29.29 -1.77
C GLN A 15 -10.88 28.58 -1.82
N THR A 16 -10.26 28.33 -0.66
CA THR A 16 -9.02 27.56 -0.57
C THR A 16 -9.21 26.12 -1.07
N ALA A 17 -10.34 25.48 -0.73
CA ALA A 17 -10.63 24.12 -1.16
C ALA A 17 -10.84 24.00 -2.69
N GLU A 18 -11.42 25.02 -3.31
CA GLU A 18 -11.54 25.16 -4.76
C GLU A 18 -10.17 25.41 -5.40
N PHE A 19 -9.36 26.29 -4.80
CA PHE A 19 -8.02 26.59 -5.30
C PHE A 19 -7.11 25.35 -5.27
N PHE A 20 -7.17 24.54 -4.21
CA PHE A 20 -6.49 23.24 -4.19
C PHE A 20 -6.96 22.33 -5.33
N ALA A 21 -8.26 22.32 -5.64
CA ALA A 21 -8.84 21.53 -6.72
C ALA A 21 -8.29 21.96 -8.09
N ARG A 22 -8.23 23.28 -8.31
CA ARG A 22 -7.67 23.89 -9.51
C ARG A 22 -6.20 23.52 -9.66
N CYS A 23 -5.40 23.71 -8.61
CA CYS A 23 -3.98 23.34 -8.60
C CYS A 23 -3.77 21.85 -8.90
N CYS A 24 -4.55 20.95 -8.29
CA CYS A 24 -4.48 19.52 -8.59
C CYS A 24 -4.84 19.20 -10.05
N GLY A 25 -5.77 19.98 -10.63
CA GLY A 25 -6.11 19.92 -12.05
C GLY A 25 -4.92 20.28 -12.95
N VAL A 26 -4.24 21.38 -12.66
CA VAL A 26 -3.05 21.82 -13.39
C VAL A 26 -1.91 20.80 -13.27
N VAL A 27 -1.62 20.33 -12.05
CA VAL A 27 -0.58 19.31 -11.81
C VAL A 27 -0.87 18.02 -12.56
N ARG A 28 -2.15 17.60 -12.62
CA ARG A 28 -2.58 16.43 -13.41
C ARG A 28 -2.37 16.67 -14.91
N LEU A 29 -2.71 17.85 -15.41
CA LEU A 29 -2.51 18.19 -16.81
C LEU A 29 -1.03 18.14 -17.19
N VAL A 30 -0.17 18.84 -16.43
CA VAL A 30 1.28 18.86 -16.65
C VAL A 30 1.86 17.44 -16.69
N TYR A 31 1.47 16.58 -15.75
CA TYR A 31 1.89 15.17 -15.76
C TYR A 31 1.43 14.43 -17.02
N ASN A 32 0.16 14.60 -17.41
CA ASN A 32 -0.43 13.83 -18.50
C ASN A 32 0.13 14.26 -19.87
N ILE A 33 0.32 15.56 -20.10
CA ILE A 33 0.99 16.08 -21.30
C ILE A 33 2.42 15.54 -21.36
N ALA A 34 3.15 15.62 -20.24
CA ALA A 34 4.52 15.11 -20.18
C ALA A 34 4.61 13.59 -20.41
N LEU A 35 3.62 12.82 -19.95
CA LEU A 35 3.51 11.39 -20.22
C LEU A 35 3.24 11.13 -21.70
N GLU A 36 2.34 11.88 -22.31
CA GLU A 36 1.99 11.77 -23.73
C GLU A 36 3.18 12.10 -24.63
N GLN A 37 3.90 13.20 -24.36
CA GLN A 37 5.15 13.55 -25.03
C GLN A 37 6.15 12.38 -25.04
N ARG A 38 6.41 11.78 -23.86
CA ARG A 38 7.32 10.64 -23.74
C ARG A 38 6.79 9.37 -24.41
N SER A 39 5.49 9.18 -24.47
CA SER A 39 4.88 7.96 -25.04
C SER A 39 4.81 8.01 -26.56
N SER A 40 4.40 9.15 -27.11
CA SER A 40 4.03 9.30 -28.53
C SER A 40 5.08 10.04 -29.35
N PHE A 41 5.77 11.01 -28.77
CA PHE A 41 6.61 11.95 -29.52
C PHE A 41 8.11 11.74 -29.34
N TRP A 42 8.54 10.83 -28.48
CA TRP A 42 9.96 10.64 -28.17
C TRP A 42 10.82 10.26 -29.40
N ARG A 43 10.27 9.51 -30.36
CA ARG A 43 10.98 9.14 -31.61
C ARG A 43 11.17 10.33 -32.53
N GLN A 44 10.14 11.15 -32.70
CA GLN A 44 10.19 12.35 -33.54
C GLN A 44 11.13 13.39 -32.92
N PHE A 45 11.02 13.61 -31.61
CA PHE A 45 11.90 14.50 -30.86
C PHE A 45 13.37 14.07 -30.98
N ARG A 46 13.65 12.77 -30.81
CA ARG A 46 15.01 12.23 -30.98
C ARG A 46 15.53 12.43 -32.41
N LYS A 47 14.67 12.28 -33.43
CA LYS A 47 15.05 12.47 -34.83
C LYS A 47 15.35 13.94 -35.16
N ALA A 48 14.58 14.87 -34.62
CA ALA A 48 14.73 16.31 -34.88
C ALA A 48 15.89 16.94 -34.08
N GLU A 49 16.00 16.61 -32.80
CA GLU A 49 16.89 17.30 -31.85
C GLU A 49 18.14 16.48 -31.48
N GLY A 50 18.22 15.21 -31.89
CA GLY A 50 19.25 14.27 -31.45
C GLY A 50 19.19 13.90 -29.96
N LYS A 51 18.23 14.44 -29.20
CA LYS A 51 18.13 14.34 -27.73
C LYS A 51 16.95 13.48 -27.28
N THR A 52 17.01 12.98 -26.04
CA THR A 52 15.89 12.26 -25.40
C THR A 52 15.06 13.20 -24.53
N ILE A 53 13.75 12.94 -24.45
CA ILE A 53 12.85 13.71 -23.58
C ILE A 53 13.16 13.37 -22.12
N SER A 54 13.76 14.33 -21.43
CA SER A 54 14.24 14.19 -20.05
C SER A 54 13.46 15.11 -19.10
N TYR A 55 13.62 14.89 -17.79
CA TYR A 55 13.06 15.79 -16.79
C TYR A 55 13.51 17.25 -16.98
N PRO A 56 14.82 17.55 -17.18
CA PRO A 56 15.27 18.92 -17.42
C PRO A 56 14.61 19.58 -18.64
N SER A 57 14.44 18.86 -19.75
CA SER A 57 13.74 19.37 -20.94
C SER A 57 12.31 19.80 -20.62
N GLN A 58 11.54 18.89 -20.03
CA GLN A 58 10.13 19.14 -19.69
C GLN A 58 9.98 20.20 -18.59
N ALA A 59 10.98 20.35 -17.72
CA ALA A 59 10.99 21.43 -16.73
C ALA A 59 11.21 22.81 -17.38
N ARG A 60 12.01 22.91 -18.46
CA ARG A 60 12.16 24.16 -19.24
C ARG A 60 10.88 24.48 -20.01
N GLU A 61 10.29 23.49 -20.66
CA GLU A 61 8.99 23.64 -21.34
C GLU A 61 7.89 24.09 -20.37
N LEU A 62 7.86 23.54 -19.16
CA LEU A 62 6.95 23.99 -18.12
C LEU A 62 7.15 25.47 -17.77
N THR A 63 8.39 25.96 -17.73
CA THR A 63 8.66 27.39 -17.52
C THR A 63 8.10 28.23 -18.66
N ALA A 64 8.27 27.83 -19.91
CA ALA A 64 7.70 28.51 -21.08
C ALA A 64 6.16 28.54 -21.03
N ILE A 65 5.53 27.38 -20.82
CA ILE A 65 4.06 27.27 -20.70
C ILE A 65 3.53 28.17 -19.57
N ARG A 66 4.26 28.29 -18.46
CA ARG A 66 3.86 29.17 -17.36
C ARG A 66 3.97 30.66 -17.71
N ALA A 67 4.86 31.04 -18.62
CA ALA A 67 4.93 32.42 -19.09
C ALA A 67 3.73 32.77 -20.00
N GLU A 68 3.32 31.82 -20.84
CA GLU A 68 2.25 32.02 -21.83
C GLU A 68 0.84 31.78 -21.28
N VAL A 69 0.69 30.91 -20.27
CA VAL A 69 -0.61 30.43 -19.79
C VAL A 69 -0.84 30.83 -18.32
N PRO A 70 -1.52 31.97 -18.06
CA PRO A 70 -1.62 32.56 -16.72
C PRO A 70 -2.20 31.63 -15.65
N TRP A 71 -3.22 30.82 -15.98
CA TRP A 71 -3.83 29.92 -15.00
C TRP A 71 -2.93 28.75 -14.59
N VAL A 72 -1.94 28.38 -15.41
CA VAL A 72 -0.88 27.43 -15.03
C VAL A 72 0.07 28.12 -14.05
N ALA A 73 0.42 29.37 -14.32
CA ALA A 73 1.33 30.18 -13.50
C ALA A 73 0.79 30.46 -12.09
N GLN A 74 -0.53 30.66 -11.97
CA GLN A 74 -1.23 30.87 -10.69
C GLN A 74 -1.04 29.69 -9.72
N CYS A 75 -0.82 28.48 -10.22
CA CYS A 75 -0.63 27.30 -9.40
C CYS A 75 0.85 27.16 -8.98
N PRO A 76 1.14 26.57 -7.79
CA PRO A 76 2.51 26.45 -7.31
C PRO A 76 3.42 25.64 -8.24
N ILE A 77 4.57 26.21 -8.59
CA ILE A 77 5.55 25.58 -9.48
C ILE A 77 6.14 24.31 -8.87
N ASP A 78 6.37 24.28 -7.55
CA ASP A 78 6.97 23.14 -6.86
C ASP A 78 6.14 21.86 -7.05
N ALA A 79 4.81 21.98 -6.98
CA ALA A 79 3.90 20.86 -7.18
C ALA A 79 3.89 20.37 -8.64
N GLN A 80 4.03 21.28 -9.61
CA GLN A 80 4.09 20.95 -11.05
C GLN A 80 5.42 20.25 -11.39
N GLN A 81 6.54 20.80 -10.92
CA GLN A 81 7.86 20.17 -11.08
C GLN A 81 7.91 18.80 -10.40
N GLN A 82 7.30 18.66 -9.22
CA GLN A 82 7.25 17.37 -8.55
C GLN A 82 6.47 16.33 -9.34
N ALA A 83 5.41 16.70 -10.05
CA ALA A 83 4.72 15.78 -10.95
C ALA A 83 5.64 15.29 -12.08
N LEU A 84 6.46 16.15 -12.67
CA LEU A 84 7.46 15.75 -13.66
C LEU A 84 8.54 14.82 -13.06
N ARG A 85 8.98 15.08 -11.82
CA ARG A 85 9.91 14.19 -11.09
C ARG A 85 9.29 12.81 -10.83
N ASP A 86 8.03 12.78 -10.39
CA ASP A 86 7.30 11.53 -10.17
C ASP A 86 7.17 10.72 -11.49
N LEU A 87 6.89 11.40 -12.61
CA LEU A 87 6.84 10.77 -13.94
C LEU A 87 8.20 10.18 -14.33
N ASN A 88 9.27 10.95 -14.11
CA ASN A 88 10.62 10.51 -14.39
C ASN A 88 11.00 9.27 -13.57
N GLN A 89 10.65 9.26 -12.29
CA GLN A 89 10.86 8.09 -11.43
C GLN A 89 10.01 6.89 -11.88
N ALA A 90 8.79 7.11 -12.34
CA ALA A 90 7.93 6.04 -12.85
C ALA A 90 8.55 5.36 -14.09
N PHE A 91 9.10 6.14 -15.04
CA PHE A 91 9.84 5.59 -16.17
C PHE A 91 11.11 4.85 -15.74
N ARG A 92 11.90 5.41 -14.81
CA ARG A 92 13.09 4.72 -14.26
C ARG A 92 12.74 3.37 -13.65
N ASN A 93 11.63 3.29 -12.91
CA ASN A 93 11.16 2.04 -12.32
C ASN A 93 10.66 1.06 -13.38
N PHE A 94 10.01 1.56 -14.43
CA PHE A 94 9.55 0.74 -15.56
C PHE A 94 10.72 0.11 -16.32
N PHE A 95 11.71 0.91 -16.72
CA PHE A 95 12.89 0.41 -17.44
C PHE A 95 13.73 -0.53 -16.58
N ALA A 96 13.74 -0.35 -15.25
CA ALA A 96 14.38 -1.27 -14.32
C ALA A 96 13.55 -2.54 -14.01
N GLY A 97 12.42 -2.77 -14.67
CA GLY A 97 11.55 -3.93 -14.44
C GLY A 97 10.83 -3.96 -13.08
N ARG A 98 10.91 -2.87 -12.30
CA ARG A 98 10.33 -2.78 -10.95
C ARG A 98 8.87 -2.35 -10.93
N ALA A 99 8.38 -1.77 -12.02
CA ALA A 99 7.00 -1.31 -12.15
C ALA A 99 6.49 -1.50 -13.59
N GLY A 100 5.17 -1.51 -13.76
CA GLY A 100 4.57 -1.45 -15.09
C GLY A 100 4.68 -0.05 -15.72
N TYR A 101 4.28 0.06 -16.99
CA TYR A 101 4.32 1.32 -17.73
C TYR A 101 3.55 2.45 -16.99
N PRO A 102 4.09 3.68 -16.95
CA PRO A 102 3.43 4.82 -16.30
C PRO A 102 2.03 5.08 -16.85
N LYS A 103 1.05 5.35 -15.97
CA LYS A 103 -0.35 5.58 -16.34
C LYS A 103 -0.74 7.04 -16.18
N PRO A 104 -1.74 7.54 -16.94
CA PRO A 104 -2.23 8.90 -16.79
C PRO A 104 -2.85 9.12 -15.40
N ARG A 105 -2.63 10.30 -14.84
CA ARG A 105 -3.24 10.74 -13.58
C ARG A 105 -4.72 11.04 -13.80
N ARG A 106 -5.54 10.72 -12.80
CA ARG A 106 -7.00 10.88 -12.83
C ARG A 106 -7.50 11.79 -11.71
N LYS A 107 -8.54 12.58 -12.01
CA LYS A 107 -9.25 13.43 -11.05
C LYS A 107 -9.79 12.59 -9.90
N PHE A 108 -9.70 13.10 -8.67
CA PHE A 108 -10.11 12.41 -7.44
C PHE A 108 -9.31 11.15 -7.07
N VAL A 109 -8.29 10.79 -7.85
CA VAL A 109 -7.40 9.64 -7.58
C VAL A 109 -5.98 10.13 -7.26
N ASN A 110 -5.48 11.07 -8.05
CA ASN A 110 -4.12 11.59 -7.95
C ASN A 110 -4.10 13.09 -7.56
N ASP A 111 -5.17 13.58 -6.94
CA ASP A 111 -5.30 14.97 -6.50
C ASP A 111 -4.39 15.20 -5.28
N ALA A 112 -3.15 15.62 -5.54
CA ALA A 112 -2.15 15.95 -4.53
C ALA A 112 -1.23 17.09 -4.99
N LEU A 113 -0.79 17.91 -4.03
CA LEU A 113 0.18 18.99 -4.19
C LEU A 113 1.33 18.73 -3.22
N ARG A 114 2.54 18.47 -3.73
CA ARG A 114 3.72 18.21 -2.90
C ARG A 114 4.70 19.38 -2.99
N PHE A 115 5.21 19.77 -1.85
CA PHE A 115 6.14 20.87 -1.64
C PHE A 115 7.35 20.34 -0.85
N PRO A 116 8.58 20.70 -1.22
CA PRO A 116 9.73 20.46 -0.36
C PRO A 116 9.66 21.38 0.88
N SER A 117 10.19 20.92 2.01
CA SER A 117 10.10 21.64 3.28
C SER A 117 10.74 23.03 3.24
N SER A 118 11.83 23.19 2.48
CA SER A 118 12.51 24.49 2.28
C SER A 118 11.65 25.56 1.59
N ARG A 119 10.50 25.19 1.02
CA ARG A 119 9.61 26.09 0.27
C ARG A 119 8.33 26.42 1.02
N VAL A 120 8.10 25.83 2.19
CA VAL A 120 6.92 26.10 3.02
C VAL A 120 7.33 26.90 4.25
N GLY A 121 6.38 27.58 4.89
CA GLY A 121 6.62 28.26 6.16
C GLY A 121 6.88 27.28 7.30
N ALA A 122 7.22 27.79 8.49
CA ALA A 122 7.25 26.97 9.70
C ALA A 122 5.84 26.51 10.10
N ILE A 123 5.75 25.37 10.78
CA ILE A 123 4.51 24.92 11.42
C ILE A 123 4.29 25.79 12.65
N ALA A 124 3.21 26.56 12.66
CA ALA A 124 2.81 27.37 13.81
C ALA A 124 1.67 26.70 14.56
N VAL A 125 1.91 26.29 15.81
CA VAL A 125 0.89 25.78 16.71
C VAL A 125 0.00 26.95 17.12
N LEU A 126 -1.32 26.82 16.91
CA LEU A 126 -2.30 27.85 17.28
C LEU A 126 -2.87 27.59 18.68
N ASN A 127 -3.10 26.32 19.01
CA ASN A 127 -3.53 25.84 20.33
C ASN A 127 -3.42 24.31 20.35
N ALA A 128 -3.83 23.68 21.47
CA ALA A 128 -3.80 22.23 21.68
C ALA A 128 -4.52 21.38 20.61
N LYS A 129 -5.38 21.98 19.78
CA LYS A 129 -6.19 21.27 18.77
C LYS A 129 -5.82 21.65 17.33
N TRP A 130 -5.08 22.74 17.11
CA TRP A 130 -4.95 23.35 15.80
C TRP A 130 -3.54 23.87 15.56
N ALA A 131 -3.06 23.64 14.35
CA ALA A 131 -1.83 24.24 13.82
C ALA A 131 -2.08 24.78 12.42
N ARG A 132 -1.18 25.65 11.95
CA ARG A 132 -1.19 26.18 10.58
C ARG A 132 0.17 26.04 9.93
N LEU A 133 0.16 26.00 8.60
CA LEU A 133 1.35 26.02 7.77
C LEU A 133 1.11 26.94 6.58
N ARG A 134 2.06 27.83 6.27
CA ARG A 134 2.01 28.67 5.07
C ARG A 134 2.53 27.90 3.85
N LEU A 135 1.72 27.81 2.80
CA LEU A 135 2.08 27.16 1.54
C LEU A 135 2.26 28.20 0.41
N PRO A 136 3.22 28.00 -0.51
CA PRO A 136 3.40 28.89 -1.66
C PRO A 136 2.13 29.10 -2.48
N LYS A 137 1.82 30.36 -2.84
CA LYS A 137 0.64 30.79 -3.62
C LYS A 137 -0.73 30.47 -3.02
N ILE A 138 -0.78 29.68 -1.95
CA ILE A 138 -2.00 29.23 -1.26
C ILE A 138 -2.23 30.05 0.01
N GLY A 139 -1.16 30.37 0.74
CA GLY A 139 -1.25 31.07 2.02
C GLY A 139 -1.38 30.11 3.20
N ASP A 140 -2.01 30.57 4.28
CA ASP A 140 -2.09 29.85 5.53
C ASP A 140 -3.12 28.72 5.48
N VAL A 141 -2.67 27.49 5.76
CA VAL A 141 -3.52 26.30 5.79
C VAL A 141 -3.64 25.79 7.22
N LYS A 142 -4.83 25.90 7.78
CA LYS A 142 -5.16 25.38 9.11
C LYS A 142 -5.47 23.87 9.04
N PHE A 143 -4.88 23.11 9.95
CA PHE A 143 -5.12 21.68 10.10
C PHE A 143 -5.31 21.28 11.56
N ARG A 144 -6.05 20.19 11.76
CA ARG A 144 -6.29 19.62 13.07
C ARG A 144 -5.01 18.97 13.56
N ASP A 145 -4.39 19.56 14.57
CA ASP A 145 -3.27 18.92 15.25
C ASP A 145 -3.81 17.80 16.14
N THR A 146 -3.34 16.59 15.91
CA THR A 146 -3.82 15.37 16.56
C THR A 146 -2.71 14.56 17.22
N ARG A 147 -1.45 14.94 16.96
CA ARG A 147 -0.26 14.25 17.44
C ARG A 147 0.97 15.07 17.08
N PRO A 148 2.00 15.09 17.94
CA PRO A 148 3.25 15.78 17.63
C PRO A 148 3.93 15.18 16.40
N ILE A 149 4.61 16.04 15.64
CA ILE A 149 5.48 15.65 14.54
C ILE A 149 6.87 15.45 15.12
N SER A 150 7.50 14.32 14.81
CA SER A 150 8.86 14.00 15.24
C SER A 150 9.76 13.87 14.01
N GLY A 151 10.98 14.38 14.12
CA GLY A 151 11.97 14.35 13.04
C GLY A 151 11.93 15.55 12.09
N ALA A 152 12.94 15.63 11.23
CA ALA A 152 13.09 16.66 10.23
C ALA A 152 12.07 16.47 9.10
N VAL A 153 11.25 17.50 8.86
CA VAL A 153 10.28 17.50 7.76
C VAL A 153 11.02 17.63 6.43
N GLY A 154 10.88 16.64 5.55
CA GLY A 154 11.44 16.67 4.19
C GLY A 154 10.46 17.17 3.13
N ASN A 155 9.24 16.60 3.11
CA ASN A 155 8.20 16.97 2.13
C ASN A 155 6.86 17.18 2.81
N VAL A 156 6.12 18.17 2.34
CA VAL A 156 4.74 18.45 2.73
C VAL A 156 3.83 18.18 1.53
N THR A 157 2.80 17.35 1.72
CA THR A 157 1.85 17.01 0.66
C THR A 157 0.42 17.31 1.09
N VAL A 158 -0.27 18.19 0.37
CA VAL A 158 -1.72 18.35 0.47
C VAL A 158 -2.38 17.31 -0.43
N VAL A 159 -3.27 16.47 0.09
CA VAL A 159 -3.91 15.37 -0.64
C VAL A 159 -5.42 15.40 -0.46
N ARG A 160 -6.16 15.14 -1.54
CA ARG A 160 -7.61 14.95 -1.51
C ARG A 160 -7.94 13.48 -1.29
N GLU A 161 -8.69 13.20 -0.23
CA GLU A 161 -9.29 11.89 0.00
C GLU A 161 -10.81 12.01 -0.02
N ALA A 162 -11.52 10.87 -0.03
CA ALA A 162 -12.98 10.87 0.01
C ALA A 162 -13.55 11.50 1.30
N SER A 163 -12.80 11.48 2.41
CA SER A 163 -13.16 12.23 3.61
C SER A 163 -12.93 13.72 3.45
N GLY A 164 -12.11 14.17 2.48
CA GLY A 164 -11.75 15.56 2.15
C GLY A 164 -10.24 15.80 2.18
N TRP A 165 -9.81 17.05 2.34
CA TRP A 165 -8.40 17.46 2.27
C TRP A 165 -7.58 17.10 3.52
N HIS A 166 -6.34 16.68 3.31
CA HIS A 166 -5.37 16.38 4.36
C HIS A 166 -4.01 16.94 4.00
N ILE A 167 -3.20 17.24 5.02
CA ILE A 167 -1.79 17.59 4.89
C ILE A 167 -0.96 16.45 5.45
N ALA A 168 0.05 16.00 4.70
CA ALA A 168 0.96 14.92 5.07
C ALA A 168 2.40 15.43 5.12
N PHE A 169 3.05 15.26 6.26
CA PHE A 169 4.46 15.57 6.47
C PHE A 169 5.26 14.28 6.39
N SER A 170 6.24 14.21 5.49
CA SER A 170 7.23 13.14 5.47
C SER A 170 8.41 13.58 6.32
N CYS A 171 8.65 12.86 7.42
CA CYS A 171 9.67 13.21 8.40
C CYS A 171 10.74 12.13 8.47
N ALA A 172 12.00 12.53 8.32
CA ALA A 172 13.14 11.70 8.61
C ALA A 172 13.51 11.88 10.09
N PHE A 173 13.82 10.79 10.78
CA PHE A 173 14.24 10.85 12.17
C PHE A 173 15.35 9.84 12.42
N GLU A 174 16.16 10.14 13.43
CA GLU A 174 17.14 9.21 13.96
C GLU A 174 16.43 8.21 14.86
N HIS A 175 16.85 6.96 14.74
CA HIS A 175 16.25 5.85 15.48
C HIS A 175 17.33 4.83 15.71
N GLU A 176 17.66 4.63 16.98
CA GLU A 176 18.48 3.52 17.42
C GLU A 176 17.58 2.31 17.58
N THR A 177 17.89 1.26 16.83
CA THR A 177 17.14 0.01 16.90
C THR A 177 17.54 -0.72 18.18
N PRO A 178 16.58 -0.98 19.10
CA PRO A 178 16.91 -1.70 20.33
C PRO A 178 17.24 -3.17 20.01
N GLU A 179 17.97 -3.83 20.90
CA GLU A 179 18.05 -5.30 20.92
C GLU A 179 16.68 -5.88 21.34
N ASN A 180 16.35 -7.06 20.82
CA ASN A 180 15.05 -7.67 21.04
C ASN A 180 15.13 -9.19 21.16
N ASP A 181 15.14 -9.66 22.41
CA ASP A 181 15.19 -11.07 22.78
C ASP A 181 13.80 -11.68 23.02
N ASN A 182 12.73 -10.99 22.61
CA ASN A 182 11.39 -11.54 22.75
C ASN A 182 11.23 -12.81 21.89
N PRO A 183 10.41 -13.78 22.32
CA PRO A 183 10.28 -15.06 21.63
C PRO A 183 9.74 -14.90 20.20
N PRO A 184 10.00 -15.88 19.31
CA PRO A 184 9.41 -15.90 17.99
C PRO A 184 7.94 -16.32 18.03
N VAL A 185 7.18 -15.95 16.99
CA VAL A 185 5.79 -16.38 16.81
C VAL A 185 5.52 -16.79 15.35
N GLY A 186 4.84 -17.91 15.15
CA GLY A 186 4.33 -18.31 13.84
C GLY A 186 2.97 -17.68 13.61
N ILE A 187 2.73 -17.20 12.39
CA ILE A 187 1.51 -16.48 12.04
C ILE A 187 0.89 -17.08 10.78
N ASP A 188 -0.27 -17.72 10.94
CA ASP A 188 -1.14 -18.10 9.84
C ASP A 188 -2.08 -16.93 9.46
N ARG A 189 -2.30 -16.74 8.16
CA ARG A 189 -3.10 -15.63 7.60
C ARG A 189 -4.30 -16.16 6.83
N GLY A 190 -5.43 -16.24 7.51
CA GLY A 190 -6.70 -16.70 6.95
C GLY A 190 -7.64 -15.59 6.46
N ILE A 191 -8.88 -16.01 6.13
CA ILE A 191 -10.01 -15.12 5.79
C ILE A 191 -10.95 -14.95 6.98
N VAL A 192 -11.36 -16.05 7.62
CA VAL A 192 -12.26 -16.04 8.79
C VAL A 192 -11.49 -15.50 10.00
N ASN A 193 -10.47 -16.23 10.44
CA ASN A 193 -9.44 -15.71 11.31
C ASN A 193 -8.39 -15.03 10.43
N THR A 194 -8.32 -13.71 10.48
CA THR A 194 -7.40 -12.96 9.62
C THR A 194 -5.95 -13.23 10.00
N VAL A 195 -5.71 -13.51 11.28
CA VAL A 195 -4.40 -13.83 11.88
C VAL A 195 -4.63 -14.87 12.96
N ALA A 196 -3.92 -15.99 12.91
CA ALA A 196 -3.82 -16.96 14.01
C ALA A 196 -2.34 -17.08 14.41
N LEU A 197 -2.07 -17.03 15.71
CA LEU A 197 -0.73 -17.12 16.27
C LEU A 197 -0.45 -18.54 16.75
N SER A 198 0.82 -18.95 16.71
CA SER A 198 1.28 -20.22 17.30
C SER A 198 1.07 -20.29 18.82
N THR A 199 0.75 -19.19 19.48
CA THR A 199 0.36 -19.13 20.90
C THR A 199 -1.11 -19.51 21.14
N GLY A 200 -1.89 -19.80 20.09
CA GLY A 200 -3.33 -20.06 20.16
C GLY A 200 -4.21 -18.80 20.05
N GLU A 201 -3.62 -17.59 20.04
CA GLU A 201 -4.39 -16.36 19.88
C GLU A 201 -4.91 -16.20 18.44
N MET A 202 -6.20 -15.92 18.30
CA MET A 202 -6.83 -15.66 17.00
C MET A 202 -7.36 -14.22 16.95
N HIS A 203 -7.12 -13.55 15.82
CA HIS A 203 -7.60 -12.20 15.56
C HIS A 203 -8.36 -12.14 14.25
N ALA A 204 -9.64 -11.82 14.35
CA ALA A 204 -10.50 -11.53 13.21
C ALA A 204 -10.63 -10.01 13.00
N MET A 205 -10.68 -9.60 11.73
CA MET A 205 -11.06 -8.25 11.38
C MET A 205 -12.55 -8.04 11.74
N PRO A 206 -12.91 -6.94 12.43
CA PRO A 206 -14.28 -6.76 12.89
C PRO A 206 -15.26 -6.71 11.70
N PRO A 207 -16.42 -7.39 11.80
CA PRO A 207 -17.43 -7.34 10.76
C PRO A 207 -17.97 -5.91 10.63
N THR A 208 -18.26 -5.48 9.40
CA THR A 208 -18.89 -4.18 9.15
C THR A 208 -19.90 -4.28 8.02
N ASN A 209 -21.02 -3.56 8.13
CA ASN A 209 -21.98 -3.43 7.05
C ASN A 209 -21.56 -2.42 5.97
N LEU A 210 -20.34 -1.88 6.04
CA LEU A 210 -19.90 -0.80 5.17
C LEU A 210 -19.72 -1.26 3.72
N ASP A 211 -19.29 -2.50 3.51
CA ASP A 211 -19.13 -3.03 2.16
C ASP A 211 -20.51 -3.22 1.47
N ASP A 212 -21.55 -3.59 2.22
CA ASP A 212 -22.91 -3.70 1.68
C ASP A 212 -23.56 -2.35 1.45
N ARG A 213 -23.41 -1.41 2.40
CA ARG A 213 -23.84 -0.02 2.20
C ARG A 213 -23.12 0.63 1.01
N HIS A 214 -21.84 0.31 0.81
CA HIS A 214 -21.08 0.78 -0.34
C HIS A 214 -21.70 0.24 -1.65
N LYS A 215 -22.01 -1.06 -1.73
CA LYS A 215 -22.71 -1.65 -2.89
C LYS A 215 -24.08 -1.02 -3.11
N GLN A 216 -24.84 -0.76 -2.04
CA GLN A 216 -26.14 -0.11 -2.13
C GLN A 216 -26.03 1.25 -2.81
N TRP A 217 -25.12 2.12 -2.35
CA TRP A 217 -24.90 3.43 -2.96
C TRP A 217 -24.30 3.37 -4.36
N GLN A 218 -23.49 2.35 -4.68
CA GLN A 218 -23.05 2.10 -6.06
C GLN A 218 -24.23 1.76 -6.98
N ARG A 219 -25.15 0.88 -6.55
CA ARG A 219 -26.39 0.56 -7.29
C ARG A 219 -27.27 1.80 -7.45
N THR A 220 -27.43 2.59 -6.39
CA THR A 220 -28.15 3.86 -6.46
C THR A 220 -27.52 4.79 -7.49
N ALA A 221 -26.19 4.93 -7.52
CA ALA A 221 -25.51 5.78 -8.50
C ALA A 221 -25.66 5.27 -9.94
N ALA A 222 -25.64 3.96 -10.16
CA ALA A 222 -25.82 3.34 -11.47
C ALA A 222 -27.21 3.59 -12.06
N ARG A 223 -28.25 3.60 -11.20
CA ARG A 223 -29.65 3.87 -11.60
C ARG A 223 -29.97 5.36 -11.84
N ARG A 224 -29.04 6.28 -11.55
CA ARG A 224 -29.26 7.73 -11.76
C ARG A 224 -28.73 8.15 -13.14
N ASN A 225 -29.41 9.13 -13.74
CA ASN A 225 -29.01 9.72 -15.02
C ASN A 225 -27.53 10.08 -15.03
N SER A 226 -26.87 9.66 -16.11
CA SER A 226 -25.44 9.89 -16.32
C SER A 226 -25.12 11.38 -16.21
N ARG A 227 -24.00 11.71 -15.55
CA ARG A 227 -23.50 13.09 -15.35
C ARG A 227 -24.42 14.01 -14.52
N SER A 228 -25.54 13.53 -13.99
CA SER A 228 -26.41 14.34 -13.13
C SER A 228 -25.78 14.65 -11.77
N LYS A 229 -26.16 15.80 -11.17
CA LYS A 229 -25.77 16.17 -9.80
C LYS A 229 -26.15 15.09 -8.78
N ARG A 230 -27.28 14.40 -8.99
CA ARG A 230 -27.75 13.28 -8.15
C ARG A 230 -26.83 12.06 -8.24
N GLN A 231 -26.39 11.69 -9.45
CA GLN A 231 -25.40 10.62 -9.63
C GLN A 231 -24.08 10.97 -8.95
N ALA A 232 -23.59 12.19 -9.13
CA ALA A 232 -22.36 12.67 -8.50
C ALA A 232 -22.43 12.57 -6.96
N LYS A 233 -23.56 12.98 -6.37
CA LYS A 233 -23.80 12.87 -4.91
C LYS A 233 -23.78 11.41 -4.45
N ALA A 234 -24.46 10.51 -5.16
CA ALA A 234 -24.49 9.07 -4.82
C ALA A 234 -23.10 8.42 -4.92
N ARG A 235 -22.33 8.74 -5.97
CA ARG A 235 -20.91 8.31 -6.10
C ARG A 235 -20.05 8.84 -4.95
N GLY A 236 -20.27 10.09 -4.54
CA GLY A 236 -19.62 10.68 -3.38
C GLY A 236 -19.93 9.94 -2.08
N HIS A 237 -21.19 9.56 -1.83
CA HIS A 237 -21.55 8.74 -0.68
C HIS A 237 -20.88 7.37 -0.70
N ALA A 238 -20.92 6.66 -1.83
CA ALA A 238 -20.23 5.40 -1.99
C ALA A 238 -18.73 5.53 -1.66
N ALA A 239 -18.06 6.54 -2.22
CA ALA A 239 -16.64 6.78 -1.96
C ALA A 239 -16.32 7.05 -0.48
N ARG A 240 -17.16 7.81 0.23
CA ARG A 240 -16.99 8.08 1.68
C ARG A 240 -17.11 6.80 2.52
N ILE A 241 -18.08 5.94 2.18
CA ILE A 241 -18.29 4.66 2.88
C ILE A 241 -17.11 3.73 2.64
N ALA A 242 -16.67 3.58 1.38
CA ALA A 242 -15.50 2.78 1.04
C ALA A 242 -14.23 3.28 1.77
N ALA A 243 -14.05 4.60 1.87
CA ALA A 243 -12.93 5.18 2.61
C ALA A 243 -13.03 4.95 4.12
N LYS A 244 -14.25 4.96 4.71
CA LYS A 244 -14.46 4.59 6.12
C LYS A 244 -14.07 3.13 6.36
N ALA A 245 -14.52 2.21 5.49
CA ALA A 245 -14.18 0.79 5.58
C ALA A 245 -12.67 0.59 5.47
N ALA A 246 -12.01 1.23 4.49
CA ALA A 246 -10.56 1.17 4.33
C ALA A 246 -9.80 1.67 5.57
N ARG A 247 -10.27 2.73 6.24
CA ARG A 247 -9.67 3.24 7.48
C ARG A 247 -9.86 2.29 8.67
N GLN A 248 -11.05 1.68 8.82
CA GLN A 248 -11.29 0.70 9.89
C GLN A 248 -10.37 -0.52 9.74
N ARG A 249 -10.27 -1.06 8.52
CA ARG A 249 -9.34 -2.17 8.22
C ARG A 249 -7.89 -1.80 8.51
N LEU A 250 -7.46 -0.61 8.07
CA LEU A 250 -6.11 -0.11 8.32
C LEU A 250 -5.83 0.07 9.83
N HIS A 251 -6.79 0.62 10.57
CA HIS A 251 -6.67 0.80 12.02
C HIS A 251 -6.50 -0.55 12.73
N TRP A 252 -7.39 -1.51 12.46
CA TRP A 252 -7.27 -2.87 13.02
C TRP A 252 -5.90 -3.48 12.71
N GLN A 253 -5.44 -3.42 11.45
CA GLN A 253 -4.13 -3.94 11.08
C GLN A 253 -2.99 -3.24 11.83
N HIS A 254 -3.04 -1.92 12.02
CA HIS A 254 -2.04 -1.22 12.84
C HIS A 254 -2.08 -1.67 14.30
N VAL A 255 -3.25 -1.81 14.91
CA VAL A 255 -3.37 -2.25 16.30
C VAL A 255 -2.82 -3.66 16.46
N THR A 256 -3.27 -4.62 15.64
CA THR A 256 -2.84 -6.02 15.70
C THR A 256 -1.33 -6.16 15.46
N THR A 257 -0.79 -5.55 14.40
CA THR A 257 0.67 -5.64 14.12
C THR A 257 1.52 -4.92 15.16
N THR A 258 1.03 -3.84 15.79
CA THR A 258 1.76 -3.21 16.91
C THR A 258 1.76 -4.11 18.15
N ARG A 259 0.63 -4.76 18.45
CA ARG A 259 0.56 -5.71 19.58
C ARG A 259 1.53 -6.86 19.40
N ILE A 260 1.57 -7.45 18.21
CA ILE A 260 2.50 -8.55 17.88
C ILE A 260 3.95 -8.06 17.96
N ALA A 261 4.30 -6.95 17.29
CA ALA A 261 5.67 -6.46 17.26
C ALA A 261 6.25 -6.06 18.62
N ARG A 262 5.39 -5.75 19.61
CA ARG A 262 5.81 -5.44 20.99
C ARG A 262 6.04 -6.67 21.86
N ARG A 263 5.51 -7.83 21.46
CA ARG A 263 5.52 -9.06 22.26
C ARG A 263 6.50 -10.11 21.75
N PHE A 264 6.90 -10.01 20.49
CA PHE A 264 7.68 -11.04 19.81
C PHE A 264 8.86 -10.40 19.07
N GLY A 265 10.02 -11.06 19.12
CA GLY A 265 11.26 -10.61 18.47
C GLY A 265 11.36 -11.10 17.04
N ALA A 266 10.67 -12.18 16.69
CA ALA A 266 10.56 -12.66 15.32
C ALA A 266 9.12 -13.06 15.00
N ALA A 267 8.69 -12.78 13.77
CA ALA A 267 7.43 -13.28 13.24
C ALA A 267 7.67 -14.11 11.98
N VAL A 268 7.27 -15.38 12.03
CA VAL A 268 7.36 -16.29 10.89
C VAL A 268 6.04 -16.28 10.12
N LEU A 269 6.12 -16.02 8.82
CA LEU A 269 4.98 -15.94 7.91
C LEU A 269 5.21 -16.85 6.72
N GLU A 270 4.14 -17.39 6.14
CA GLU A 270 4.24 -18.02 4.83
C GLU A 270 4.60 -17.01 3.72
N ASP A 271 5.40 -17.41 2.73
CA ASP A 271 5.61 -16.62 1.50
C ASP A 271 4.45 -16.82 0.52
N LEU A 272 3.27 -16.35 0.91
CA LEU A 272 2.08 -16.39 0.07
C LEU A 272 2.32 -15.65 -1.25
N LYS A 273 2.06 -16.31 -2.38
CA LYS A 273 2.06 -15.68 -3.71
C LYS A 273 0.78 -14.86 -3.93
N ILE A 274 0.56 -13.83 -3.12
CA ILE A 274 -0.69 -13.04 -3.01
C ILE A 274 -1.15 -12.47 -4.35
N ARG A 275 -0.21 -12.03 -5.20
CA ARG A 275 -0.52 -11.51 -6.55
C ARG A 275 -1.21 -12.57 -7.41
N ASN A 276 -0.75 -13.82 -7.34
CA ASN A 276 -1.32 -14.94 -8.09
C ASN A 276 -2.65 -15.37 -7.47
N MET A 277 -2.73 -15.40 -6.13
CA MET A 277 -3.95 -15.77 -5.40
C MET A 277 -5.12 -14.80 -5.65
N SER A 278 -4.82 -13.52 -5.87
CA SER A 278 -5.82 -12.46 -6.10
C SER A 278 -6.00 -12.05 -7.57
N ALA A 279 -5.38 -12.80 -8.48
CA ALA A 279 -5.51 -12.61 -9.93
C ALA A 279 -6.95 -12.85 -10.39
N SER A 280 -7.37 -12.11 -11.41
CA SER A 280 -8.69 -12.29 -12.04
C SER A 280 -8.84 -13.71 -12.58
N ALA A 281 -10.09 -14.18 -12.67
CA ALA A 281 -10.38 -15.41 -13.39
C ALA A 281 -9.96 -15.27 -14.87
N LYS A 282 -9.59 -16.39 -15.50
CA LYS A 282 -9.31 -16.43 -16.95
C LYS A 282 -10.61 -16.16 -17.74
N GLY A 283 -10.46 -15.70 -18.98
CA GLY A 283 -11.56 -15.35 -19.89
C GLY A 283 -11.72 -13.84 -20.08
N THR A 284 -12.56 -13.48 -21.04
CA THR A 284 -12.94 -12.10 -21.36
C THR A 284 -14.38 -11.81 -20.89
N VAL A 285 -14.91 -10.64 -21.22
CA VAL A 285 -16.32 -10.32 -20.94
C VAL A 285 -17.23 -11.09 -21.89
N GLU A 286 -16.76 -11.27 -23.13
CA GLU A 286 -17.43 -11.93 -24.24
C GLU A 286 -17.36 -13.46 -24.10
N GLU A 287 -16.23 -13.98 -23.60
CA GLU A 287 -16.01 -15.41 -23.38
C GLU A 287 -15.51 -15.66 -21.93
N PRO A 288 -16.43 -15.71 -20.96
CA PRO A 288 -16.08 -15.86 -19.55
C PRO A 288 -15.53 -17.26 -19.27
N GLY A 289 -14.48 -17.34 -18.47
CA GLY A 289 -13.95 -18.63 -18.01
C GLY A 289 -14.87 -19.33 -16.99
N LYS A 290 -14.42 -20.50 -16.52
CA LYS A 290 -15.14 -21.28 -15.50
C LYS A 290 -15.03 -20.63 -14.11
N ASN A 291 -16.11 -20.69 -13.32
CA ASN A 291 -16.16 -20.25 -11.91
C ASN A 291 -15.77 -18.77 -11.66
N VAL A 292 -15.99 -17.88 -12.63
CA VAL A 292 -15.61 -16.45 -12.53
C VAL A 292 -16.21 -15.77 -11.31
N ALA A 293 -17.52 -15.98 -11.04
CA ALA A 293 -18.21 -15.38 -9.90
C ALA A 293 -17.62 -15.83 -8.55
N ARG A 294 -17.40 -17.14 -8.38
CA ARG A 294 -16.78 -17.73 -7.18
C ARG A 294 -15.36 -17.17 -6.96
N LYS A 295 -14.55 -17.12 -8.02
CA LYS A 295 -13.19 -16.56 -7.97
C LYS A 295 -13.21 -15.06 -7.63
N ALA A 296 -14.14 -14.30 -8.20
CA ALA A 296 -14.31 -12.89 -7.88
C ALA A 296 -14.71 -12.67 -6.40
N GLY A 297 -15.55 -13.55 -5.86
CA GLY A 297 -15.88 -13.61 -4.43
C GLY A 297 -14.65 -13.85 -3.56
N LEU A 298 -13.89 -14.91 -3.85
CA LEU A 298 -12.65 -15.24 -3.13
C LEU A 298 -11.63 -14.08 -3.20
N ASN A 299 -11.41 -13.52 -4.39
CA ASN A 299 -10.51 -12.38 -4.58
C ASN A 299 -10.93 -11.17 -3.75
N ARG A 300 -12.24 -10.94 -3.58
CA ARG A 300 -12.75 -9.87 -2.72
C ARG A 300 -12.40 -10.12 -1.26
N SER A 301 -12.58 -11.35 -0.77
CA SER A 301 -12.23 -11.73 0.60
C SER A 301 -10.72 -11.61 0.86
N ILE A 302 -9.87 -12.08 -0.06
CA ILE A 302 -8.41 -11.93 0.03
C ILE A 302 -8.01 -10.44 0.10
N ARG A 303 -8.61 -9.61 -0.76
CA ARG A 303 -8.36 -8.15 -0.76
C ARG A 303 -8.86 -7.48 0.52
N ALA A 304 -9.93 -7.98 1.12
CA ALA A 304 -10.46 -7.48 2.38
C ALA A 304 -9.52 -7.81 3.55
N ALA A 305 -9.01 -9.06 3.62
CA ALA A 305 -8.02 -9.49 4.61
C ALA A 305 -6.69 -8.73 4.48
N ALA A 306 -6.32 -8.33 3.25
CA ALA A 306 -5.20 -7.44 2.96
C ALA A 306 -3.85 -7.93 3.53
N TRP A 307 -3.56 -9.23 3.36
CA TRP A 307 -2.38 -9.94 3.88
C TRP A 307 -1.05 -9.24 3.59
N TYR A 308 -0.85 -8.73 2.36
CA TYR A 308 0.38 -8.01 2.01
C TYR A 308 0.57 -6.74 2.83
N ARG A 309 -0.53 -6.03 3.12
CA ARG A 309 -0.45 -4.82 3.96
C ARG A 309 -0.12 -5.20 5.39
N PHE A 310 -0.72 -6.27 5.91
CA PHE A 310 -0.42 -6.78 7.24
C PHE A 310 1.06 -7.12 7.39
N GLU A 311 1.60 -7.92 6.47
CA GLU A 311 3.03 -8.28 6.41
C GLU A 311 3.92 -7.03 6.37
N ARG A 312 3.65 -6.08 5.48
CA ARG A 312 4.44 -4.85 5.38
C ARG A 312 4.39 -4.03 6.67
N LEU A 313 3.22 -3.92 7.30
CA LEU A 313 3.06 -3.19 8.56
C LEU A 313 3.81 -3.88 9.70
N LEU A 314 3.76 -5.21 9.77
CA LEU A 314 4.47 -5.99 10.77
C LEU A 314 5.99 -5.90 10.58
N THR A 315 6.45 -6.04 9.33
CA THR A 315 7.87 -5.99 8.96
C THR A 315 8.55 -4.71 9.45
N TYR A 316 8.00 -3.54 9.11
CA TYR A 316 8.65 -2.30 9.53
C TYR A 316 8.57 -2.08 11.03
N LYS A 317 7.53 -2.57 11.72
CA LYS A 317 7.36 -2.40 13.17
C LYS A 317 8.24 -3.32 13.98
N LEU A 318 8.43 -4.55 13.53
CA LEU A 318 9.41 -5.47 14.11
C LEU A 318 10.80 -4.90 13.92
N ALA A 319 11.18 -4.52 12.69
CA ALA A 319 12.48 -3.90 12.43
C ALA A 319 12.72 -2.63 13.26
N PHE A 320 11.67 -1.83 13.50
CA PHE A 320 11.73 -0.67 14.38
C PHE A 320 12.01 -1.02 15.85
N LEU A 321 11.59 -2.21 16.29
CA LEU A 321 11.75 -2.71 17.65
C LEU A 321 12.85 -3.77 17.74
N GLY A 322 13.80 -3.85 16.81
CA GLY A 322 14.89 -4.85 16.84
C GLY A 322 14.52 -6.24 16.38
N GLY A 323 13.26 -6.47 16.02
CA GLY A 323 12.78 -7.77 15.57
C GLY A 323 12.82 -7.97 14.06
N THR A 324 12.48 -9.18 13.61
CA THR A 324 12.54 -9.57 12.20
C THR A 324 11.29 -10.30 11.72
N VAL A 325 11.07 -10.30 10.40
CA VAL A 325 10.06 -11.15 9.76
C VAL A 325 10.78 -12.19 8.93
N VAL A 326 10.48 -13.46 9.21
CA VAL A 326 11.00 -14.61 8.46
C VAL A 326 9.89 -15.15 7.56
N LYS A 327 10.25 -15.54 6.34
CA LYS A 327 9.31 -16.13 5.37
C LYS A 327 9.63 -17.59 5.10
N VAL A 328 8.62 -18.44 5.13
CA VAL A 328 8.73 -19.89 4.90
C VAL A 328 7.89 -20.34 3.71
N ASP A 329 8.22 -21.51 3.14
CA ASP A 329 7.39 -22.11 2.09
C ASP A 329 6.01 -22.49 2.68
N PRO A 330 4.88 -22.00 2.13
CA PRO A 330 3.53 -22.36 2.59
C PRO A 330 3.17 -23.84 2.39
N ARG A 331 3.99 -24.61 1.68
CA ARG A 331 3.66 -25.99 1.35
C ARG A 331 3.51 -26.85 2.61
N TYR A 332 2.34 -27.45 2.74
CA TYR A 332 2.00 -28.50 3.70
C TYR A 332 1.93 -28.09 5.18
N THR A 333 2.12 -26.81 5.49
CA THR A 333 1.95 -26.21 6.83
C THR A 333 0.58 -26.51 7.44
N SER A 334 -0.47 -26.58 6.62
CA SER A 334 -1.85 -26.76 7.07
C SER A 334 -2.35 -28.21 7.17
N VAL A 335 -1.54 -29.18 6.73
CA VAL A 335 -1.90 -30.62 6.73
C VAL A 335 -0.91 -31.49 7.52
N THR A 336 0.19 -30.88 7.96
CA THR A 336 1.18 -31.51 8.84
C THR A 336 0.71 -31.40 10.28
N CYS A 337 0.86 -32.46 11.06
CA CYS A 337 0.60 -32.41 12.50
C CYS A 337 1.79 -31.75 13.21
N SER A 338 1.53 -30.68 13.96
CA SER A 338 2.55 -29.98 14.75
C SER A 338 3.18 -30.84 15.85
N LYS A 339 2.48 -31.89 16.29
CA LYS A 339 2.91 -32.75 17.39
C LYS A 339 3.77 -33.94 16.95
N CYS A 340 3.42 -34.60 15.84
CA CYS A 340 4.12 -35.81 15.38
C CYS A 340 4.72 -35.73 13.98
N GLY A 341 4.52 -34.62 13.25
CA GLY A 341 5.06 -34.43 11.90
C GLY A 341 4.36 -35.22 10.79
N SER A 342 3.36 -36.06 11.12
CA SER A 342 2.60 -36.79 10.09
C SER A 342 1.87 -35.83 9.14
N ARG A 343 1.83 -36.17 7.87
CA ARG A 343 1.29 -35.30 6.82
C ARG A 343 0.20 -36.01 6.04
N ASP A 344 -1.04 -35.57 6.25
CA ASP A 344 -2.20 -36.08 5.56
C ASP A 344 -3.22 -34.95 5.34
N LYS A 345 -3.80 -34.89 4.13
CA LYS A 345 -4.90 -33.96 3.84
C LYS A 345 -6.12 -34.24 4.71
N ALA A 346 -6.36 -35.51 5.05
CA ALA A 346 -7.46 -35.92 5.91
C ALA A 346 -7.31 -35.43 7.35
N ASN A 347 -6.11 -35.01 7.76
CA ASN A 347 -5.92 -34.37 9.07
C ASN A 347 -6.69 -33.05 9.22
N ARG A 348 -7.06 -32.43 8.10
CA ARG A 348 -7.85 -31.19 8.06
C ARG A 348 -9.26 -31.47 7.57
N GLU A 349 -10.16 -31.77 8.50
CA GLU A 349 -11.57 -32.04 8.21
C GLU A 349 -12.26 -30.78 7.64
N ASN A 350 -12.00 -29.61 8.22
CA ASN A 350 -12.55 -28.34 7.75
C ASN A 350 -11.64 -27.15 8.09
N GLN A 351 -12.13 -25.92 7.92
CA GLN A 351 -11.33 -24.71 8.20
C GLN A 351 -11.04 -24.50 9.69
N ALA A 352 -11.84 -25.07 10.60
CA ALA A 352 -11.72 -24.86 12.04
C ALA A 352 -11.11 -26.06 12.77
N LYS A 353 -11.34 -27.30 12.32
CA LYS A 353 -10.91 -28.52 13.01
C LYS A 353 -9.71 -29.18 12.35
N PHE A 354 -8.73 -29.54 13.17
CA PHE A 354 -7.62 -30.42 12.82
C PHE A 354 -7.63 -31.64 13.74
N LEU A 355 -7.51 -32.83 13.17
CA LEU A 355 -7.40 -34.10 13.89
C LEU A 355 -6.34 -34.96 13.19
N CYS A 356 -5.22 -35.21 13.86
CA CYS A 356 -4.19 -36.07 13.32
C CYS A 356 -4.61 -37.54 13.37
N LEU A 357 -4.65 -38.20 12.21
CA LEU A 357 -5.00 -39.62 12.12
C LEU A 357 -3.91 -40.56 12.66
N SER A 358 -2.66 -40.08 12.78
CA SER A 358 -1.54 -40.90 13.25
C SER A 358 -1.35 -40.88 14.77
N CYS A 359 -1.59 -39.73 15.43
CA CYS A 359 -1.33 -39.58 16.88
C CYS A 359 -2.53 -39.08 17.69
N GLY A 360 -3.68 -38.84 17.05
CA GLY A 360 -4.90 -38.39 17.71
C GLY A 360 -4.89 -36.93 18.18
N HIS A 361 -3.85 -36.15 17.86
CA HIS A 361 -3.80 -34.73 18.23
C HIS A 361 -4.95 -33.94 17.58
N ALA A 362 -5.73 -33.25 18.40
CA ALA A 362 -6.81 -32.36 17.97
C ALA A 362 -6.50 -30.91 18.35
N ASP A 363 -6.72 -29.99 17.42
CA ASP A 363 -6.54 -28.54 17.63
C ASP A 363 -7.36 -27.74 16.61
N HIS A 364 -7.35 -26.42 16.73
CA HIS A 364 -7.83 -25.53 15.68
C HIS A 364 -6.88 -25.55 14.47
N ALA A 365 -7.41 -25.72 13.26
CA ALA A 365 -6.60 -25.88 12.06
C ALA A 365 -5.64 -24.72 11.79
N ASP A 366 -6.10 -23.48 12.00
CA ASP A 366 -5.25 -22.29 11.85
C ASP A 366 -4.15 -22.19 12.93
N VAL A 367 -4.38 -22.74 14.13
CA VAL A 367 -3.37 -22.75 15.22
C VAL A 367 -2.31 -23.81 14.94
N ASN A 368 -2.71 -25.03 14.57
CA ASN A 368 -1.78 -26.06 14.13
C ASN A 368 -0.92 -25.58 12.94
N ALA A 369 -1.53 -24.89 11.97
CA ALA A 369 -0.80 -24.27 10.87
C ALA A 369 0.21 -23.21 11.35
N ALA A 370 -0.20 -22.32 12.27
CA ALA A 370 0.69 -21.32 12.84
C ALA A 370 1.88 -21.92 13.60
N VAL A 371 1.68 -23.03 14.33
CA VAL A 371 2.77 -23.77 14.98
C VAL A 371 3.73 -24.37 13.95
N ASN A 372 3.21 -25.00 12.89
CA ASN A 372 4.06 -25.53 11.80
C ASN A 372 4.84 -24.43 11.07
N ILE A 373 4.22 -23.26 10.87
CA ILE A 373 4.89 -22.08 10.30
C ILE A 373 6.05 -21.65 11.19
N LEU A 374 5.85 -21.60 12.51
CA LEU A 374 6.92 -21.29 13.46
C LEU A 374 8.07 -22.29 13.33
N LEU A 375 7.77 -23.59 13.42
CA LEU A 375 8.75 -24.68 13.32
C LEU A 375 9.57 -24.58 12.02
N ALA A 376 8.91 -24.35 10.88
CA ALA A 376 9.58 -24.20 9.59
C ALA A 376 10.54 -23.00 9.53
N GLY A 377 10.34 -21.98 10.36
CA GLY A 377 11.19 -20.79 10.43
C GLY A 377 12.27 -20.83 11.51
N THR A 378 12.18 -21.76 12.47
CA THR A 378 13.13 -21.88 13.59
C THR A 378 13.98 -23.15 13.54
N LEU A 379 13.59 -24.16 12.75
CA LEU A 379 14.43 -25.32 12.52
C LEU A 379 15.65 -24.92 11.66
N PRO A 380 16.85 -25.44 11.97
CA PRO A 380 18.00 -25.28 11.08
C PRO A 380 17.61 -25.81 9.70
N SER A 381 17.86 -25.04 8.64
CA SER A 381 17.76 -25.59 7.29
C SER A 381 18.68 -26.80 7.24
N ALA A 382 18.14 -27.97 6.87
CA ALA A 382 18.97 -29.13 6.56
C ALA A 382 20.04 -28.63 5.58
N ALA A 383 21.31 -28.72 6.00
CA ALA A 383 22.43 -28.33 5.18
C ALA A 383 22.21 -28.96 3.80
N SER A 384 22.27 -28.14 2.76
CA SER A 384 22.37 -28.68 1.42
C SER A 384 23.67 -29.47 1.41
N GLU A 385 23.55 -30.80 1.46
CA GLU A 385 24.60 -31.71 1.05
C GLU A 385 24.89 -31.39 -0.42
N THR A 386 25.77 -30.42 -0.61
CA THR A 386 26.46 -30.20 -1.86
C THR A 386 27.43 -31.36 -1.96
N SER A 387 26.99 -32.41 -2.64
CA SER A 387 27.86 -33.46 -3.14
C SER A 387 28.95 -32.80 -3.99
N GLY A 388 30.12 -32.64 -3.38
CA GLY A 388 31.35 -32.27 -4.06
C GLY A 388 31.70 -33.36 -5.07
N GLY A 389 31.19 -33.21 -6.28
CA GLY A 389 31.66 -33.94 -7.46
C GLY A 389 32.66 -33.10 -8.20
N SER A 390 33.94 -33.17 -7.79
CA SER A 390 35.06 -32.72 -8.60
C SER A 390 35.10 -33.55 -9.88
N ARG A 391 34.72 -32.96 -11.02
CA ARG A 391 35.13 -33.46 -12.34
C ARG A 391 36.25 -32.58 -12.85
N GLY A 392 37.44 -33.17 -12.89
CA GLY A 392 38.67 -32.56 -13.37
C GLY A 392 38.53 -32.09 -14.82
N LEU A 393 39.09 -30.91 -15.05
CA LEU A 393 39.51 -30.46 -16.37
C LEU A 393 40.88 -31.08 -16.64
N GLU A 394 40.91 -32.22 -17.33
CA GLU A 394 42.10 -32.63 -18.07
C GLU A 394 42.08 -31.97 -19.46
N ARG A 395 43.12 -31.18 -19.70
CA ARG A 395 43.54 -30.74 -21.04
C ARG A 395 44.21 -31.91 -21.74
N ALA A 396 43.93 -32.12 -23.02
CA ALA A 396 44.91 -32.64 -23.97
C ALA A 396 44.50 -32.32 -25.41
N ALA A 397 45.47 -31.75 -26.14
CA ALA A 397 45.68 -31.68 -27.60
C ALA A 397 44.63 -30.97 -28.46
#